data_AF-A0AAW4NHP4-F1
#
_entry.id   AF-A0AAW4NHP4-F1
#
_cell.length_a   1.000
_cell.length_b   1.000
_cell.length_c   1.000
_cell.angle_alpha   90.00
_cell.angle_beta   90.00
_cell.angle_gamma   90.00
#
_symmetry.space_group_name_H-M   'P 1'
#
loop_
_entity.id
_entity.type
_entity.pdbx_description
1 polymer ?
#
loop_
_entity_poly.entity_id
_entity_poly.type
_entity_poly.pdbx_seq_one_letter_code
_entity_poly.pdbx_strand_id
1 'polypeptide(L)'
;MKIENKKLRQVASFIVCFIAMAVIAVVRDGQVFGHKVRTLPNDSIVKSMNDDVIRHTADGFTVVNTTSLAKDVTGYGGNVPLEIYIKNNRIQRIIALKNHETPDFFNEASRLLSAWNGKTIDQAQQLKVDAVSGATFSSRGIIGNVERGLQYASKHVYEKSFIDKMNLNLETIAGLIVVLMAAIVPLFYHNKTYRMIQMILNVGVLGFWCGTFISYSLMVGYMSNGINLWVSVTPVIMLITAFIYPFFGKKNYYCNHICPCGSLQELLGKTNKRRKWKMKAETVKSLERFRDILWAVLTMMMLLGIGFQWMDYEVFSAFILHSASAVVLVLGVIVVILSVFVPHPYCRFVCPTGTLFKIVQNPKA
;
A
#
# COMPACT_ATOMS: atom_id res chain seq x y z
N MET A 1 -13.35 -6.46 36.01
CA MET A 1 -13.93 -7.57 35.21
C MET A 1 -14.46 -7.18 33.82
N LYS A 2 -15.51 -6.34 33.64
CA LYS A 2 -16.09 -6.05 32.29
C LYS A 2 -15.13 -5.33 31.31
N ILE A 3 -14.27 -4.42 31.79
CA ILE A 3 -13.32 -3.66 30.95
C ILE A 3 -12.16 -4.54 30.48
N GLU A 4 -11.65 -5.38 31.38
CA GLU A 4 -10.54 -6.31 31.12
C GLU A 4 -10.95 -7.36 30.08
N ASN A 5 -12.16 -7.91 30.22
CA ASN A 5 -12.73 -8.85 29.26
C ASN A 5 -12.94 -8.22 27.86
N LYS A 6 -13.23 -6.92 27.79
CA LYS A 6 -13.36 -6.19 26.52
C LYS A 6 -12.00 -5.98 25.83
N LYS A 7 -10.96 -5.59 26.58
CA LYS A 7 -9.60 -5.45 26.05
C LYS A 7 -9.07 -6.80 25.57
N LEU A 8 -9.29 -7.86 26.36
CA LEU A 8 -8.91 -9.23 25.99
C LEU A 8 -9.56 -9.66 24.66
N ARG A 9 -10.86 -9.39 24.49
CA ARG A 9 -11.55 -9.67 23.22
C ARG A 9 -11.02 -8.85 22.04
N GLN A 10 -10.65 -7.59 22.25
CA GLN A 10 -10.01 -6.77 21.22
C GLN A 10 -8.65 -7.34 20.81
N VAL A 11 -7.82 -7.77 21.79
CA VAL A 11 -6.54 -8.44 21.52
C VAL A 11 -6.76 -9.75 20.74
N ALA A 12 -7.72 -10.58 21.17
CA ALA A 12 -8.04 -11.82 20.46
C ALA A 12 -8.49 -11.55 19.01
N SER A 13 -9.31 -10.52 18.80
CA SER A 13 -9.78 -10.14 17.44
C SER A 13 -8.65 -9.59 16.58
N PHE A 14 -7.75 -8.80 17.17
CA PHE A 14 -6.53 -8.36 16.49
C PHE A 14 -5.69 -9.56 16.06
N ILE A 15 -5.46 -10.53 16.95
CA ILE A 15 -4.70 -11.75 16.65
C ILE A 15 -5.37 -12.54 15.53
N VAL A 16 -6.69 -12.74 15.57
CA VAL A 16 -7.42 -13.45 14.51
C VAL A 16 -7.30 -12.73 13.16
N CYS A 17 -7.49 -11.40 13.13
CA CYS A 17 -7.32 -10.63 11.89
C CYS A 17 -5.87 -10.67 11.40
N PHE A 18 -4.89 -10.60 12.30
CA PHE A 18 -3.47 -10.69 11.96
C PHE A 18 -3.13 -12.06 11.36
N ILE A 19 -3.60 -13.16 11.97
CA ILE A 19 -3.45 -14.52 11.45
C ILE A 19 -4.15 -14.64 10.10
N ALA A 20 -5.37 -14.13 9.95
CA ALA A 20 -6.09 -14.16 8.67
C ALA A 20 -5.29 -13.42 7.58
N MET A 21 -4.73 -12.25 7.87
CA MET A 21 -3.87 -11.51 6.94
C MET A 21 -2.57 -12.27 6.61
N ALA A 22 -1.96 -12.94 7.60
CA ALA A 22 -0.80 -13.80 7.38
C ALA A 22 -1.13 -15.00 6.48
N VAL A 23 -2.28 -15.65 6.68
CA VAL A 23 -2.75 -16.73 5.80
C VAL A 23 -3.00 -16.20 4.39
N ILE A 24 -3.66 -15.04 4.25
CA ILE A 24 -3.86 -14.37 2.96
C ILE A 24 -2.52 -14.11 2.25
N ALA A 25 -1.50 -13.64 2.98
CA ALA A 25 -0.15 -13.45 2.46
C ALA A 25 0.50 -14.76 1.98
N VAL A 26 0.39 -15.86 2.76
CA VAL A 26 0.86 -17.19 2.33
C VAL A 26 0.12 -17.67 1.08
N VAL A 27 -1.20 -17.47 1.01
CA VAL A 27 -2.01 -17.92 -0.12
C VAL A 27 -1.69 -17.13 -1.39
N ARG A 28 -1.47 -15.81 -1.27
CA ARG A 28 -1.15 -14.93 -2.39
C ARG A 28 0.29 -15.09 -2.88
N ASP A 29 1.24 -14.99 -1.95
CA ASP A 29 2.66 -14.80 -2.26
C ASP A 29 3.53 -16.00 -1.84
N GLY A 30 2.97 -17.00 -1.13
CA GLY A 30 3.71 -18.16 -0.66
C GLY A 30 4.64 -17.87 0.54
N GLN A 31 4.59 -16.66 1.10
CA GLN A 31 5.55 -16.19 2.09
C GLN A 31 4.92 -15.24 3.13
N VAL A 32 5.60 -15.11 4.27
CA VAL A 32 5.26 -14.18 5.36
C VAL A 32 6.56 -13.56 5.87
N PHE A 33 6.59 -12.25 6.03
CA PHE A 33 7.75 -11.46 6.46
C PHE A 33 9.05 -11.79 5.69
N GLY A 34 8.94 -12.09 4.39
CA GLY A 34 10.05 -12.44 3.51
C GLY A 34 10.51 -13.90 3.63
N HIS A 35 9.89 -14.70 4.51
CA HIS A 35 10.18 -16.12 4.66
C HIS A 35 9.19 -16.96 3.85
N LYS A 36 9.69 -17.77 2.90
CA LYS A 36 8.86 -18.69 2.11
C LYS A 36 8.28 -19.80 3.00
N VAL A 37 6.95 -19.93 2.98
CA VAL A 37 6.18 -20.93 3.74
C VAL A 37 5.58 -21.97 2.79
N ARG A 38 5.23 -21.58 1.57
CA ARG A 38 4.61 -22.43 0.56
C ARG A 38 5.29 -22.22 -0.78
N THR A 39 5.66 -23.31 -1.45
CA THR A 39 6.08 -23.28 -2.86
C THR A 39 4.85 -23.13 -3.74
N LEU A 40 4.81 -22.06 -4.53
CA LEU A 40 3.75 -21.84 -5.51
C LEU A 40 4.05 -22.62 -6.80
N PRO A 41 3.05 -22.99 -7.64
CA PRO A 41 3.27 -23.75 -8.86
C PRO A 41 4.33 -23.14 -9.81
N ASN A 42 4.44 -21.80 -9.80
CA ASN A 42 5.43 -21.08 -10.59
C ASN A 42 6.84 -21.05 -9.98
N ASP A 43 7.01 -21.36 -8.69
CA ASP A 43 8.35 -21.49 -8.08
C ASP A 43 9.14 -22.63 -8.73
N SER A 44 8.45 -23.69 -9.19
CA SER A 44 9.08 -24.83 -9.86
C SER A 44 9.57 -24.50 -11.28
N ILE A 45 8.85 -23.62 -11.99
CA ILE A 45 9.27 -23.13 -13.32
C ILE A 45 10.48 -22.21 -13.17
N VAL A 46 10.47 -21.32 -12.16
CA VAL A 46 11.60 -20.43 -11.84
C VAL A 46 12.81 -21.21 -11.32
N LYS A 47 12.62 -22.26 -10.51
CA LYS A 47 13.72 -23.17 -10.12
C LYS A 47 14.37 -23.88 -11.30
N SER A 48 13.64 -24.12 -12.40
CA SER A 48 14.20 -24.70 -13.63
C SER A 48 14.97 -23.68 -14.49
N MET A 49 14.72 -22.38 -14.29
CA MET A 49 15.53 -21.29 -14.82
C MET A 49 16.50 -20.84 -13.72
N ASN A 50 17.51 -21.66 -13.42
CA ASN A 50 18.57 -21.44 -12.42
C ASN A 50 18.43 -20.17 -11.55
N ASP A 51 18.24 -20.37 -10.24
CA ASP A 51 18.33 -19.37 -9.16
C ASP A 51 19.72 -18.67 -9.06
N ASP A 52 20.55 -18.80 -10.10
CA ASP A 52 21.83 -18.16 -10.23
C ASP A 52 21.62 -16.66 -10.34
N VAL A 53 22.12 -15.94 -9.34
CA VAL A 53 22.08 -14.47 -9.29
C VAL A 53 22.73 -13.86 -10.54
N ILE A 54 23.72 -14.55 -11.13
CA ILE A 54 24.32 -14.23 -12.41
C ILE A 54 24.31 -15.47 -13.30
N ARG A 55 23.80 -15.33 -14.52
CA ARG A 55 23.96 -16.34 -15.58
C ARG A 55 24.53 -15.71 -16.84
N HIS A 56 25.33 -16.48 -17.58
CA HIS A 56 25.83 -16.09 -18.89
C HIS A 56 25.04 -16.81 -19.98
N THR A 57 24.44 -16.06 -20.91
CA THR A 57 23.71 -16.61 -22.05
C THR A 57 24.68 -16.90 -23.20
N ALA A 58 24.38 -17.90 -24.03
CA ALA A 58 25.15 -18.24 -25.24
C ALA A 58 25.38 -17.03 -26.18
N ASP A 59 24.44 -16.07 -26.19
CA ASP A 59 24.51 -14.83 -26.99
C ASP A 59 25.49 -13.76 -26.41
N GLY A 60 26.26 -14.11 -25.38
CA GLY A 60 27.26 -13.25 -24.75
C GLY A 60 26.70 -12.22 -23.78
N PHE A 61 25.49 -12.45 -23.24
CA PHE A 61 24.91 -11.60 -22.19
C PHE A 61 25.25 -12.13 -20.80
N THR A 62 25.53 -11.20 -19.88
CA THR A 62 25.48 -11.44 -18.44
C THR A 62 24.11 -10.99 -17.95
N VAL A 63 23.32 -11.91 -17.41
CA VAL A 63 22.00 -11.62 -16.85
C VAL A 63 22.07 -11.66 -15.34
N VAL A 64 21.71 -10.55 -14.69
CA VAL A 64 21.64 -10.45 -13.23
C VAL A 64 20.19 -10.58 -12.79
N ASN A 65 19.89 -11.57 -11.95
CA ASN A 65 18.55 -11.80 -11.42
C ASN A 65 18.45 -11.25 -9.99
N THR A 66 17.47 -10.37 -9.73
CA THR A 66 17.32 -9.71 -8.43
C THR A 66 16.39 -10.45 -7.44
N THR A 67 15.78 -11.57 -7.83
CA THR A 67 14.76 -12.28 -7.05
C THR A 67 15.25 -12.69 -5.67
N SER A 68 16.44 -13.28 -5.59
CA SER A 68 17.06 -13.66 -4.32
C SER A 68 17.90 -12.54 -3.69
N LEU A 69 18.37 -11.61 -4.53
CA LEU A 69 19.32 -10.57 -4.17
C LEU A 69 18.66 -9.36 -3.49
N ALA A 70 17.43 -9.01 -3.85
CA ALA A 70 16.73 -7.79 -3.42
C ALA A 70 15.42 -8.10 -2.69
N LYS A 71 15.41 -9.15 -1.85
CA LYS A 71 14.20 -9.59 -1.12
C LYS A 71 13.60 -8.53 -0.20
N ASP A 72 14.44 -7.62 0.29
CA ASP A 72 14.11 -6.52 1.18
C ASP A 72 13.69 -5.23 0.44
N VAL A 73 13.70 -5.25 -0.90
CA VAL A 73 13.29 -4.13 -1.75
C VAL A 73 11.87 -4.38 -2.26
N THR A 74 10.92 -3.63 -1.70
CA THR A 74 9.49 -3.77 -1.96
C THR A 74 8.91 -2.53 -2.66
N GLY A 75 8.00 -2.75 -3.62
CA GLY A 75 7.05 -1.77 -4.15
C GLY A 75 5.81 -1.63 -3.27
N TYR A 76 4.67 -1.27 -3.87
CA TYR A 76 3.40 -1.05 -3.18
C TYR A 76 2.71 -2.36 -2.76
N GLY A 77 2.64 -3.33 -3.67
CA GLY A 77 2.02 -4.64 -3.51
C GLY A 77 3.00 -5.75 -3.11
N GLY A 78 4.30 -5.54 -3.31
CA GLY A 78 5.34 -6.44 -2.81
C GLY A 78 6.67 -6.35 -3.57
N ASN A 79 7.40 -7.45 -3.65
CA ASN A 79 8.69 -7.48 -4.35
C ASN A 79 8.51 -7.26 -5.86
N VAL A 80 9.47 -6.56 -6.46
CA VAL A 80 9.53 -6.27 -7.90
C VAL A 80 10.81 -6.88 -8.50
N PRO A 81 10.89 -8.22 -8.60
CA PRO A 81 12.08 -8.88 -9.12
C PRO A 81 12.35 -8.49 -10.58
N LEU A 82 13.63 -8.32 -10.94
CA LEU A 82 14.09 -7.89 -12.25
C LEU A 82 15.17 -8.83 -12.80
N GLU A 83 15.26 -8.90 -14.13
CA GLU A 83 16.43 -9.38 -14.85
C GLU A 83 17.10 -8.23 -15.60
N ILE A 84 18.38 -8.00 -15.29
CA ILE A 84 19.21 -6.96 -15.92
C ILE A 84 20.14 -7.63 -16.93
N TYR A 85 19.98 -7.30 -18.21
CA TYR A 85 20.77 -7.86 -19.30
C TYR A 85 21.92 -6.93 -19.63
N ILE A 86 23.15 -7.40 -19.43
CA ILE A 86 24.39 -6.65 -19.61
C ILE A 86 25.23 -7.30 -20.71
N LYS A 87 25.75 -6.51 -21.64
CA LYS A 87 26.67 -6.97 -22.67
C LYS A 87 27.71 -5.88 -22.93
N ASN A 88 28.98 -6.27 -23.03
CA ASN A 88 30.12 -5.34 -23.24
C ASN A 88 30.13 -4.18 -22.22
N ASN A 89 29.93 -4.51 -20.93
CA ASN A 89 29.82 -3.55 -19.83
C ASN A 89 28.69 -2.50 -19.97
N ARG A 90 27.68 -2.76 -20.81
CA ARG A 90 26.52 -1.87 -21.00
C ARG A 90 25.22 -2.60 -20.75
N ILE A 91 24.28 -1.90 -20.11
CA ILE A 91 22.93 -2.38 -19.88
C ILE A 91 22.17 -2.33 -21.20
N GLN A 92 21.71 -3.48 -21.67
CA GLN A 92 20.98 -3.59 -22.93
C GLN A 92 19.48 -3.47 -22.71
N ARG A 93 18.97 -4.14 -21.66
CA ARG A 93 17.57 -4.08 -21.25
C ARG A 93 17.40 -4.55 -19.81
N ILE A 94 16.32 -4.08 -19.20
CA ILE A 94 15.86 -4.55 -17.89
C ILE A 94 14.44 -5.06 -18.08
N ILE A 95 14.18 -6.29 -17.62
CA ILE A 95 12.85 -6.89 -17.63
C ILE A 95 12.38 -7.07 -16.20
N ALA A 96 11.14 -6.66 -15.93
CA ALA A 96 10.49 -7.03 -14.69
C ALA A 96 9.94 -8.45 -14.77
N LEU A 97 10.26 -9.25 -13.76
CA LEU A 97 9.70 -10.56 -13.55
C LEU A 97 8.30 -10.44 -12.90
N LYS A 98 7.63 -11.58 -12.75
CA LYS A 98 6.32 -11.65 -12.11
C LYS A 98 6.36 -10.99 -10.74
N ASN A 99 5.45 -10.04 -10.52
CA ASN A 99 5.32 -9.28 -9.28
C ASN A 99 3.83 -9.15 -8.92
N HIS A 100 3.56 -8.56 -7.76
CA HIS A 100 2.21 -8.37 -7.22
C HIS A 100 1.84 -6.90 -7.07
N GLU A 101 2.50 -6.02 -7.84
CA GLU A 101 2.10 -4.62 -7.92
C GLU A 101 0.73 -4.52 -8.60
N THR A 102 -0.03 -3.48 -8.27
CA THR A 102 -1.27 -3.19 -8.96
C THR A 102 -0.96 -2.84 -10.44
N PRO A 103 -1.60 -3.48 -11.43
CA PRO A 103 -1.21 -3.39 -12.83
C PRO A 103 -1.07 -1.97 -13.37
N ASP A 104 -2.04 -1.09 -13.08
CA ASP A 104 -2.01 0.28 -13.63
C ASP A 104 -0.85 1.12 -13.06
N PHE A 105 -0.57 0.98 -11.77
CA PHE A 105 0.57 1.63 -11.13
C PHE A 105 1.89 1.07 -11.62
N PHE A 106 1.97 -0.25 -11.82
CA PHE A 106 3.16 -0.89 -12.34
C PHE A 106 3.43 -0.49 -13.79
N ASN A 107 2.40 -0.39 -14.63
CA ASN A 107 2.54 0.06 -16.01
C ASN A 107 3.16 1.45 -16.09
N GLU A 108 2.73 2.37 -15.22
CA GLU A 108 3.31 3.71 -15.14
C GLU A 108 4.77 3.69 -14.64
N ALA A 109 5.06 2.93 -13.58
CA ALA A 109 6.43 2.80 -13.04
C ALA A 109 7.39 2.06 -14.00
N SER A 110 6.91 1.09 -14.77
CA SER A 110 7.72 0.24 -15.66
C SER A 110 8.39 1.03 -16.79
N ARG A 111 7.91 2.24 -17.10
CA ARG A 111 8.56 3.19 -18.02
C ARG A 111 9.99 3.54 -17.59
N LEU A 112 10.29 3.43 -16.29
CA LEU A 112 11.64 3.64 -15.77
C LEU A 112 12.63 2.58 -16.25
N LEU A 113 12.19 1.36 -16.60
CA LEU A 113 13.10 0.26 -16.97
C LEU A 113 14.02 0.62 -18.14
N SER A 114 13.60 1.51 -19.04
CA SER A 114 14.42 1.98 -20.16
C SER A 114 15.44 3.08 -19.79
N ALA A 115 15.33 3.71 -18.61
CA ALA A 115 16.19 4.83 -18.20
C ALA A 115 17.68 4.45 -18.12
N TRP A 116 17.97 3.16 -17.90
CA TRP A 116 19.32 2.62 -17.79
C TRP A 116 19.88 2.04 -19.09
N ASN A 117 19.05 1.90 -20.13
CA ASN A 117 19.47 1.28 -21.40
C ASN A 117 20.62 2.08 -22.04
N GLY A 118 21.60 1.35 -22.54
CA GLY A 118 22.80 1.89 -23.17
C GLY A 118 23.86 2.41 -22.21
N LYS A 119 23.59 2.57 -20.90
CA LYS A 119 24.57 3.07 -19.93
C LYS A 119 25.56 1.97 -19.51
N THR A 120 26.79 2.37 -19.17
CA THR A 120 27.71 1.45 -18.48
C THR A 120 27.26 1.19 -17.05
N ILE A 121 27.78 0.14 -16.41
CA ILE A 121 27.43 -0.17 -15.01
C ILE A 121 27.72 1.02 -14.09
N ASP A 122 28.90 1.64 -14.22
CA ASP A 122 29.31 2.77 -13.38
C ASP A 122 28.41 4.00 -13.61
N GLN A 123 28.11 4.31 -14.88
CA GLN A 123 27.19 5.41 -15.22
C GLN A 123 25.78 5.17 -14.68
N ALA A 124 25.33 3.92 -14.70
CA ALA A 124 24.01 3.52 -14.25
C ALA A 124 23.88 3.56 -12.72
N GLN A 125 24.95 3.26 -11.97
CA GLN A 125 24.97 3.35 -10.51
C GLN A 125 24.94 4.80 -10.00
N GLN A 126 25.53 5.73 -10.75
CA GLN A 126 25.55 7.15 -10.41
C GLN A 126 24.29 7.89 -10.89
N LEU A 127 23.47 7.25 -11.72
CA LEU A 127 22.27 7.87 -12.27
C LEU A 127 21.20 8.03 -11.19
N LYS A 128 20.86 9.27 -10.87
CA LYS A 128 19.69 9.58 -10.06
C LYS A 128 18.43 9.51 -10.93
N VAL A 129 17.65 8.46 -10.76
CA VAL A 129 16.36 8.29 -11.45
C VAL A 129 15.24 8.73 -10.53
N ASP A 130 14.44 9.68 -10.99
CA ASP A 130 13.29 10.16 -10.24
C ASP A 130 12.12 9.16 -10.33
N ALA A 131 11.39 9.03 -9.23
CA ALA A 131 10.19 8.21 -9.18
C ALA A 131 9.07 8.85 -10.00
N VAL A 132 8.23 8.02 -10.62
CA VAL A 132 7.07 8.51 -11.39
C VAL A 132 5.96 8.95 -10.44
N SER A 133 5.46 10.18 -10.63
CA SER A 133 4.35 10.70 -9.84
C SER A 133 3.11 9.80 -9.97
N GLY A 134 2.50 9.47 -8.84
CA GLY A 134 1.38 8.52 -8.77
C GLY A 134 1.79 7.04 -8.73
N ALA A 135 3.01 6.67 -9.14
CA ALA A 135 3.52 5.30 -9.03
C ALA A 135 4.79 5.24 -8.17
N THR A 136 4.89 6.09 -7.14
CA THR A 136 6.10 6.32 -6.36
C THR A 136 6.63 5.06 -5.66
N PHE A 137 5.76 4.29 -5.01
CA PHE A 137 6.16 3.06 -4.30
C PHE A 137 6.68 2.00 -5.28
N SER A 138 5.94 1.73 -6.35
CA SER A 138 6.34 0.81 -7.42
C SER A 138 7.65 1.25 -8.10
N SER A 139 7.79 2.55 -8.39
CA SER A 139 9.00 3.15 -8.96
C SER A 139 10.22 2.93 -8.06
N ARG A 140 10.07 3.13 -6.75
CA ARG A 140 11.12 2.87 -5.76
C ARG A 140 11.48 1.37 -5.69
N GLY A 141 10.49 0.50 -5.83
CA GLY A 141 10.71 -0.95 -5.96
C GLY A 141 11.61 -1.29 -7.16
N ILE A 142 11.34 -0.70 -8.32
CA ILE A 142 12.17 -0.86 -9.54
C ILE A 142 13.57 -0.28 -9.32
N ILE A 143 13.67 0.99 -8.92
CA ILE A 143 14.95 1.69 -8.73
C ILE A 143 15.85 0.91 -7.76
N GLY A 144 15.32 0.50 -6.61
CA GLY A 144 16.08 -0.25 -5.62
C GLY A 144 16.54 -1.63 -6.11
N ASN A 145 15.72 -2.31 -6.93
CA ASN A 145 16.11 -3.58 -7.53
C ASN A 145 17.24 -3.40 -8.56
N VAL A 146 17.14 -2.36 -9.41
CA VAL A 146 18.22 -2.04 -10.37
C VAL A 146 19.50 -1.70 -9.63
N GLU A 147 19.46 -0.83 -8.62
CA GLU A 147 20.63 -0.46 -7.82
C GLU A 147 21.30 -1.68 -7.20
N ARG A 148 20.52 -2.56 -6.56
CA ARG A 148 21.05 -3.79 -5.95
C ARG A 148 21.66 -4.72 -7.00
N GLY A 149 20.98 -4.91 -8.14
CA GLY A 149 21.48 -5.73 -9.23
C GLY A 149 22.80 -5.21 -9.81
N LEU A 150 22.92 -3.89 -10.00
CA LEU A 150 24.15 -3.26 -10.49
C LEU A 150 25.28 -3.33 -9.46
N GLN A 151 25.00 -3.10 -8.17
CA GLN A 151 25.98 -3.28 -7.08
C GLN A 151 26.57 -4.69 -7.06
N TYR A 152 25.72 -5.69 -7.24
CA TYR A 152 26.17 -7.08 -7.32
C TYR A 152 27.00 -7.33 -8.58
N ALA A 153 26.60 -6.76 -9.73
CA ALA A 153 27.31 -6.89 -10.99
C ALA A 153 28.70 -6.23 -10.99
N SER A 154 28.87 -5.09 -10.31
CA SER A 154 30.14 -4.36 -10.28
C SER A 154 31.16 -4.91 -9.27
N LYS A 155 30.79 -5.86 -8.39
CA LYS A 155 31.57 -6.33 -7.23
C LYS A 155 32.03 -5.19 -6.28
N HIS A 156 31.55 -3.97 -6.48
CA HIS A 156 31.84 -2.80 -5.65
C HIS A 156 30.58 -2.49 -4.83
N VAL A 157 30.69 -2.60 -3.51
CA VAL A 157 29.62 -2.20 -2.59
C VAL A 157 29.65 -0.67 -2.50
N TYR A 158 28.94 0.01 -3.41
CA TYR A 158 28.65 1.42 -3.23
C TYR A 158 27.59 1.55 -2.13
N GLU A 159 28.03 1.66 -0.87
CA GLU A 159 27.14 2.01 0.23
C GLU A 159 26.72 3.47 0.09
N LYS A 160 25.45 3.69 -0.25
CA LYS A 160 24.83 5.01 -0.14
C LYS A 160 24.97 5.53 1.30
N SER A 161 25.31 6.81 1.42
CA SER A 161 25.35 7.54 2.68
C SER A 161 24.01 7.38 3.43
N PHE A 162 24.03 7.42 4.76
CA PHE A 162 22.84 7.38 5.61
C PHE A 162 21.77 8.39 5.18
N ILE A 163 22.19 9.56 4.68
CA ILE A 163 21.29 10.60 4.17
C ILE A 163 20.66 10.23 2.82
N ASP A 164 21.35 9.50 1.94
CA ASP A 164 20.79 9.06 0.65
C ASP A 164 19.82 7.88 0.79
N LYS A 165 19.97 7.05 1.84
CA LYS A 165 18.97 6.04 2.21
C LYS A 165 17.67 6.71 2.68
N MET A 166 17.79 7.86 3.32
CA MET A 166 16.68 8.67 3.76
C MET A 166 16.26 9.60 2.62
N ASN A 167 15.39 9.11 1.72
CA ASN A 167 14.80 9.92 0.65
C ASN A 167 13.90 11.02 1.25
N LEU A 168 14.55 12.10 1.72
CA LEU A 168 14.00 13.36 2.21
C LEU A 168 13.41 14.18 1.04
N ASN A 169 12.58 13.53 0.23
CA ASN A 169 11.79 14.22 -0.75
C ASN A 169 10.76 15.08 -0.01
N LEU A 170 10.47 16.26 -0.58
CA LEU A 170 9.47 17.19 -0.05
C LEU A 170 8.13 16.50 0.22
N GLU A 171 7.75 15.54 -0.64
CA GLU A 171 6.55 14.70 -0.49
C GLU A 171 6.57 13.85 0.79
N THR A 172 7.69 13.17 1.07
CA THR A 172 7.83 12.32 2.26
C THR A 172 7.76 13.16 3.53
N ILE A 173 8.43 14.32 3.54
CA ILE A 173 8.44 15.24 4.68
C ILE A 173 7.04 15.83 4.90
N ALA A 174 6.39 16.33 3.84
CA ALA A 174 5.04 16.87 3.91
C ALA A 174 4.04 15.82 4.41
N GLY A 175 4.08 14.61 3.85
CA GLY A 175 3.24 13.50 4.30
C GLY A 175 3.47 13.13 5.77
N LEU A 176 4.73 13.09 6.21
CA LEU A 176 5.08 12.80 7.60
C LEU A 176 4.55 13.87 8.57
N ILE A 177 4.73 15.15 8.24
CA ILE A 177 4.21 16.25 9.05
C ILE A 177 2.69 16.14 9.16
N VAL A 178 1.99 15.95 8.03
CA VAL A 178 0.53 15.90 8.02
C VAL A 178 0.01 14.69 8.79
N VAL A 179 0.63 13.51 8.68
CA VAL A 179 0.20 12.31 9.41
C VAL A 179 0.44 12.42 10.91
N LEU A 180 1.56 13.02 11.33
CA LEU A 180 1.87 13.26 12.74
C LEU A 180 0.93 14.30 13.34
N MET A 181 0.65 15.38 12.61
CA MET A 181 -0.37 16.36 13.00
C MET A 181 -1.71 15.66 13.19
N ALA A 182 -2.14 14.86 12.21
CA ALA A 182 -3.40 14.11 12.25
C ALA A 182 -3.49 13.11 13.41
N ALA A 183 -2.38 12.48 13.78
CA ALA A 183 -2.31 11.49 14.85
C ALA A 183 -2.29 12.12 16.24
N ILE A 184 -1.51 13.20 16.43
CA ILE A 184 -1.19 13.71 17.77
C ILE A 184 -2.09 14.87 18.16
N VAL A 185 -2.23 15.89 17.30
CA VAL A 185 -2.85 17.17 17.68
C VAL A 185 -4.32 17.02 18.08
N PRO A 186 -5.17 16.22 17.40
CA PRO A 186 -6.57 16.05 17.83
C PRO A 186 -6.72 15.34 19.18
N LEU A 187 -5.66 14.72 19.74
CA LEU A 187 -5.72 14.13 21.08
C LEU A 187 -5.74 15.19 22.18
N PHE A 188 -5.09 16.33 21.94
CA PHE A 188 -4.95 17.41 22.92
C PHE A 188 -5.83 18.61 22.58
N TYR A 189 -5.99 18.93 21.29
CA TYR A 189 -6.65 20.16 20.84
C TYR A 189 -7.95 19.87 20.06
N HIS A 190 -9.08 20.23 20.64
CA HIS A 190 -10.42 19.92 20.12
C HIS A 190 -11.08 21.14 19.43
N ASN A 191 -10.37 21.77 18.48
CA ASN A 191 -10.87 22.93 17.74
C ASN A 191 -11.43 22.55 16.35
N LYS A 192 -12.60 23.11 16.00
CA LYS A 192 -13.26 22.91 14.70
C LYS A 192 -12.43 23.46 13.53
N THR A 193 -11.73 24.57 13.72
CA THR A 193 -10.89 25.18 12.67
C THR A 193 -9.71 24.29 12.34
N TYR A 194 -9.01 23.80 13.36
CA TYR A 194 -7.92 22.85 13.19
C TYR A 194 -8.40 21.57 12.47
N ARG A 195 -9.55 21.02 12.89
CA ARG A 195 -10.14 19.85 12.20
C ARG A 195 -10.42 20.12 10.72
N MET A 196 -10.90 21.33 10.36
CA MET A 196 -11.09 21.72 8.96
C MET A 196 -9.77 21.72 8.18
N ILE A 197 -8.75 22.37 8.71
CA ILE A 197 -7.42 22.45 8.11
C ILE A 197 -6.84 21.03 7.94
N GLN A 198 -6.93 20.18 8.97
CA GLN A 198 -6.39 18.82 8.92
C GLN A 198 -7.07 17.98 7.84
N MET A 199 -8.39 18.06 7.65
CA MET A 199 -9.05 17.32 6.57
C MET A 199 -8.61 17.80 5.20
N ILE A 200 -8.42 19.11 5.01
CA ILE A 200 -7.92 19.67 3.74
C ILE A 200 -6.50 19.16 3.47
N LEU A 201 -5.63 19.17 4.48
CA LEU A 201 -4.27 18.62 4.37
C LEU A 201 -4.28 17.11 4.09
N ASN A 202 -5.14 16.33 4.75
CA ASN A 202 -5.26 14.90 4.47
C ASN A 202 -5.68 14.63 3.03
N VAL A 203 -6.61 15.41 2.48
CA VAL A 203 -7.08 15.25 1.10
C VAL A 203 -6.01 15.70 0.11
N GLY A 204 -5.46 16.90 0.28
CA GLY A 204 -4.51 17.50 -0.65
C GLY A 204 -3.12 16.85 -0.59
N VAL A 205 -2.55 16.73 0.62
CA VAL A 205 -1.20 16.20 0.81
C VAL A 205 -1.21 14.68 0.85
N LEU A 206 -1.88 14.06 1.83
CA LEU A 206 -1.82 12.60 1.96
C LEU A 206 -2.52 11.86 0.81
N GLY A 207 -3.63 12.41 0.30
CA GLY A 207 -4.39 11.88 -0.82
C GLY A 207 -3.75 12.18 -2.17
N PHE A 208 -3.96 13.39 -2.70
CA PHE A 208 -3.58 13.74 -4.08
C PHE A 208 -2.08 13.88 -4.32
N TRP A 209 -1.32 14.41 -3.35
CA TRP A 209 0.12 14.63 -3.54
C TRP A 209 0.95 13.38 -3.24
N CYS A 210 0.80 12.79 -2.04
CA CYS A 210 1.59 11.65 -1.62
C CYS A 210 1.01 10.30 -2.09
N GLY A 211 -0.30 10.19 -2.35
CA GLY A 211 -0.93 8.91 -2.68
C GLY A 211 -0.87 7.88 -1.54
N THR A 212 -0.84 8.34 -0.28
CA THR A 212 -0.63 7.48 0.89
C THR A 212 -1.93 7.17 1.63
N PHE A 213 -2.28 5.90 1.69
CA PHE A 213 -3.45 5.39 2.40
C PHE A 213 -3.25 3.93 2.77
N ILE A 214 -4.01 3.43 3.75
CA ILE A 214 -3.98 2.01 4.10
C ILE A 214 -4.95 1.27 3.19
N SER A 215 -4.42 0.39 2.37
CA SER A 215 -5.13 -0.49 1.44
C SER A 215 -4.88 -1.96 1.79
N TYR A 216 -5.70 -2.87 1.28
CA TYR A 216 -5.46 -4.31 1.41
C TYR A 216 -4.18 -4.73 0.70
N SER A 217 -3.94 -4.19 -0.49
CA SER A 217 -2.72 -4.49 -1.25
C SER A 217 -1.46 -4.16 -0.43
N LEU A 218 -1.44 -3.00 0.23
CA LEU A 218 -0.35 -2.58 1.11
C LEU A 218 -0.20 -3.49 2.33
N MET A 219 -1.30 -3.80 3.03
CA MET A 219 -1.25 -4.63 4.24
C MET A 219 -0.78 -6.05 3.93
N VAL A 220 -1.29 -6.66 2.86
CA VAL A 220 -0.85 -8.00 2.43
C VAL A 220 0.60 -7.93 1.93
N GLY A 221 0.97 -6.88 1.19
CA GLY A 221 2.35 -6.65 0.74
C GLY A 221 3.36 -6.60 1.90
N TYR A 222 3.05 -5.85 2.96
CA TYR A 222 3.86 -5.80 4.18
C TYR A 222 3.87 -7.14 4.93
N MET A 223 2.75 -7.84 4.98
CA MET A 223 2.66 -9.15 5.61
C MET A 223 3.52 -10.19 4.89
N SER A 224 3.54 -10.16 3.55
CA SER A 224 4.31 -11.11 2.75
C SER A 224 5.80 -10.83 2.75
N ASN A 225 6.20 -9.56 2.59
CA ASN A 225 7.59 -9.19 2.28
C ASN A 225 8.31 -8.51 3.46
N GLY A 226 7.60 -8.16 4.52
CA GLY A 226 8.11 -7.31 5.59
C GLY A 226 7.96 -5.82 5.27
N ILE A 227 8.40 -4.99 6.21
CA ILE A 227 8.26 -3.54 6.14
C ILE A 227 9.63 -2.91 5.91
N ASN A 228 9.81 -2.27 4.74
CA ASN A 228 10.94 -1.38 4.56
C ASN A 228 10.63 -0.02 5.23
N LEU A 229 11.10 0.16 6.46
CA LEU A 229 10.78 1.33 7.29
C LEU A 229 11.10 2.66 6.59
N TRP A 230 12.15 2.71 5.76
CA TRP A 230 12.63 3.95 5.14
C TRP A 230 11.66 4.52 4.09
N VAL A 231 11.05 3.64 3.30
CA VAL A 231 10.08 4.02 2.26
C VAL A 231 8.67 4.14 2.84
N SER A 232 8.43 3.48 3.97
CA SER A 232 7.10 3.19 4.49
C SER A 232 6.75 3.93 5.79
N VAL A 233 7.56 4.90 6.23
CA VAL A 233 7.35 5.61 7.51
C VAL A 233 5.92 6.13 7.65
N THR A 234 5.41 6.84 6.64
CA THR A 234 4.07 7.46 6.69
C THR A 234 2.96 6.40 6.80
N PRO A 235 2.85 5.39 5.91
CA PRO A 235 1.86 4.32 6.09
C PRO A 235 2.04 3.49 7.36
N VAL A 236 3.27 3.29 7.85
CA VAL A 236 3.53 2.60 9.12
C VAL A 236 2.94 3.37 10.29
N ILE A 237 3.11 4.69 10.35
CA ILE A 237 2.47 5.53 11.36
C ILE A 237 0.95 5.42 11.25
N MET A 238 0.39 5.44 10.02
CA MET A 238 -1.05 5.24 9.83
C MET A 238 -1.54 3.90 10.39
N LEU A 239 -0.82 2.79 10.13
CA LEU A 239 -1.15 1.45 10.63
C LEU A 239 -1.07 1.40 12.16
N ILE A 240 0.00 1.93 12.74
CA ILE A 240 0.18 2.07 14.19
C ILE A 240 -1.01 2.82 14.77
N THR A 241 -1.38 3.97 14.21
CA THR A 241 -2.54 4.73 14.70
C THR A 241 -3.86 3.97 14.51
N ALA A 242 -4.04 3.23 13.41
CA ALA A 242 -5.25 2.47 13.15
C ALA A 242 -5.48 1.31 14.14
N PHE A 243 -4.41 0.63 14.56
CA PHE A 243 -4.49 -0.53 15.44
C PHE A 243 -4.24 -0.22 16.93
N ILE A 244 -3.38 0.75 17.27
CA ILE A 244 -3.02 1.05 18.67
C ILE A 244 -4.02 1.97 19.35
N TYR A 245 -4.42 3.08 18.72
CA TYR A 245 -5.29 4.08 19.35
C TYR A 245 -6.65 3.54 19.84
N PRO A 246 -7.26 2.55 19.19
CA PRO A 246 -8.48 1.93 19.70
C PRO A 246 -8.34 1.26 21.06
N PHE A 247 -7.15 0.77 21.43
CA PHE A 247 -6.88 0.23 22.78
C PHE A 247 -6.93 1.32 23.87
N PHE A 248 -6.69 2.57 23.48
CA PHE A 248 -6.84 3.76 24.32
C PHE A 248 -8.25 4.38 24.23
N GLY A 249 -9.23 3.65 23.67
CA GLY A 249 -10.63 4.07 23.60
C GLY A 249 -10.97 4.99 22.41
N LYS A 250 -9.99 5.33 21.56
CA LYS A 250 -10.18 6.17 20.37
C LYS A 250 -10.56 5.30 19.16
N LYS A 251 -11.84 4.91 19.08
CA LYS A 251 -12.37 4.08 17.98
C LYS A 251 -12.40 4.84 16.65
N ASN A 252 -12.14 4.11 15.56
CA ASN A 252 -12.14 4.59 14.17
C ASN A 252 -11.28 5.83 13.94
N TYR A 253 -10.21 6.00 14.72
CA TYR A 253 -9.40 7.21 14.69
C TYR A 253 -8.80 7.48 13.31
N TYR A 254 -8.20 6.45 12.70
CA TYR A 254 -7.66 6.52 11.35
C TYR A 254 -8.70 7.03 10.33
N CYS A 255 -9.87 6.38 10.24
CA CYS A 255 -10.91 6.74 9.28
C CYS A 255 -11.41 8.19 9.46
N ASN A 256 -11.44 8.69 10.70
CA ASN A 256 -12.00 10.00 11.02
C ASN A 256 -10.99 11.15 10.99
N HIS A 257 -9.70 10.90 11.26
CA HIS A 257 -8.70 11.96 11.45
C HIS A 257 -7.53 11.89 10.47
N ILE A 258 -7.26 10.74 9.86
CA ILE A 258 -6.06 10.53 9.04
C ILE A 258 -6.41 10.18 7.60
N CYS A 259 -7.40 9.31 7.39
CA CYS A 259 -7.76 8.78 6.08
C CYS A 259 -8.13 9.92 5.11
N PRO A 260 -7.47 10.04 3.94
CA PRO A 260 -7.82 11.02 2.92
C PRO A 260 -9.25 10.86 2.41
N CYS A 261 -9.68 9.62 2.16
CA CYS A 261 -11.04 9.32 1.70
C CYS A 261 -12.11 9.67 2.75
N GLY A 262 -11.86 9.39 4.03
CA GLY A 262 -12.78 9.79 5.11
C GLY A 262 -12.88 11.31 5.23
N SER A 263 -11.73 11.98 5.20
CA SER A 263 -11.62 13.45 5.26
C SER A 263 -12.35 14.12 4.09
N LEU A 264 -12.21 13.59 2.87
CA LEU A 264 -12.91 14.08 1.68
C LEU A 264 -14.43 13.95 1.83
N GLN A 265 -14.92 12.78 2.22
CA GLN A 265 -16.36 12.55 2.40
C GLN A 265 -16.94 13.44 3.51
N GLU A 266 -16.19 13.69 4.59
CA GLU A 266 -16.63 14.61 5.66
C GLU A 266 -16.67 16.07 5.18
N LEU A 267 -15.66 16.54 4.44
CA LEU A 267 -15.63 17.88 3.87
C LEU A 267 -16.81 18.10 2.93
N LEU A 268 -17.06 17.16 2.02
CA LEU A 268 -18.20 17.21 1.10
C LEU A 268 -19.55 17.19 1.85
N GLY A 269 -19.68 16.38 2.90
CA GLY A 269 -20.89 16.34 3.72
C GLY A 269 -21.16 17.62 4.54
N LYS A 270 -20.21 18.57 4.59
CA LYS A 270 -20.36 19.88 5.23
C LYS A 270 -20.86 20.96 4.28
N THR A 271 -20.75 20.77 2.96
CA THR A 271 -21.18 21.77 1.97
C THR A 271 -22.71 21.86 1.90
N ASN A 272 -23.41 20.73 1.99
CA ASN A 272 -24.87 20.69 1.92
C ASN A 272 -25.50 20.42 3.29
N LYS A 273 -25.63 21.47 4.12
CA LYS A 273 -26.25 21.37 5.45
C LYS A 273 -27.77 21.17 5.43
N ARG A 274 -28.45 21.54 4.33
CA ARG A 274 -29.93 21.65 4.29
C ARG A 274 -30.64 20.46 3.61
N ARG A 275 -29.98 19.69 2.72
CA ARG A 275 -30.58 18.54 2.01
C ARG A 275 -29.82 17.23 2.25
N LYS A 276 -29.65 16.84 3.52
CA LYS A 276 -29.14 15.50 3.86
C LYS A 276 -30.23 14.47 3.70
N TRP A 277 -29.94 13.36 3.01
CA TRP A 277 -30.88 12.25 2.92
C TRP A 277 -31.04 11.59 4.29
N LYS A 278 -32.24 11.72 4.87
CA LYS A 278 -32.62 11.00 6.08
C LYS A 278 -33.05 9.59 5.68
N MET A 279 -32.14 8.63 5.82
CA MET A 279 -32.45 7.22 5.57
C MET A 279 -33.20 6.62 6.77
N LYS A 280 -34.16 5.73 6.50
CA LYS A 280 -34.80 4.92 7.54
C LYS A 280 -33.75 4.05 8.26
N ALA A 281 -33.94 3.83 9.56
CA ALA A 281 -33.01 3.04 10.37
C ALA A 281 -32.83 1.61 9.84
N GLU A 282 -33.87 1.03 9.24
CA GLU A 282 -33.85 -0.30 8.63
C GLU A 282 -32.92 -0.36 7.40
N THR A 283 -33.03 0.62 6.50
CA THR A 283 -32.16 0.73 5.32
C THR A 283 -30.70 0.86 5.74
N VAL A 284 -30.42 1.68 6.77
CA VAL A 284 -29.08 1.85 7.32
C VAL A 284 -28.54 0.54 7.89
N LYS A 285 -29.35 -0.20 8.67
CA LYS A 285 -28.97 -1.52 9.20
C LYS A 285 -28.72 -2.53 8.08
N SER A 286 -29.53 -2.50 7.01
CA SER A 286 -29.36 -3.37 5.85
C SER A 286 -28.06 -3.08 5.10
N LEU A 287 -27.74 -1.80 4.85
CA LEU A 287 -26.48 -1.40 4.20
C LEU A 287 -25.26 -1.69 5.08
N GLU A 288 -25.37 -1.53 6.41
CA GLU A 288 -24.31 -1.92 7.33
C GLU A 288 -24.09 -3.44 7.34
N ARG A 289 -25.17 -4.24 7.23
CA ARG A 289 -25.09 -5.70 7.07
C ARG A 289 -24.48 -6.07 5.72
N PHE A 290 -24.86 -5.39 4.64
CA PHE A 290 -24.27 -5.57 3.32
C PHE A 290 -22.76 -5.36 3.37
N ARG A 291 -22.27 -4.28 4.01
CA ARG A 291 -20.83 -4.05 4.19
C ARG A 291 -20.14 -5.21 4.93
N ASP A 292 -20.75 -5.66 6.02
CA ASP A 292 -20.19 -6.73 6.85
C ASP A 292 -20.16 -8.06 6.06
N ILE A 293 -21.18 -8.36 5.24
CA ILE A 293 -21.23 -9.53 4.33
C ILE A 293 -20.19 -9.40 3.21
N LEU A 294 -20.13 -8.24 2.55
CA LEU A 294 -19.17 -7.98 1.47
C LEU A 294 -17.75 -8.24 1.96
N TRP A 295 -17.39 -7.70 3.12
CA TRP A 295 -16.07 -7.94 3.73
C TRP A 295 -15.81 -9.42 4.01
N ALA A 296 -16.79 -10.15 4.55
CA ALA A 296 -16.65 -11.57 4.84
C ALA A 296 -16.46 -12.40 3.55
N VAL A 297 -17.22 -12.10 2.50
CA VAL A 297 -17.11 -12.75 1.19
C VAL A 297 -15.73 -12.48 0.58
N LEU A 298 -15.31 -11.20 0.52
CA LEU A 298 -14.00 -10.84 -0.03
C LEU A 298 -12.84 -11.49 0.75
N THR A 299 -12.94 -11.52 2.09
CA THR A 299 -11.95 -12.18 2.95
C THR A 299 -11.92 -13.69 2.72
N MET A 300 -13.08 -14.33 2.62
CA MET A 300 -13.18 -15.77 2.36
C MET A 300 -12.64 -16.12 0.98
N MET A 301 -12.95 -15.34 -0.05
CA MET A 301 -12.40 -15.52 -1.40
C MET A 301 -10.87 -15.51 -1.38
N MET A 302 -10.26 -14.53 -0.69
CA MET A 302 -8.79 -14.47 -0.56
C MET A 302 -8.21 -15.64 0.21
N LEU A 303 -8.88 -16.10 1.28
CA LEU A 303 -8.45 -17.30 2.03
C LEU A 303 -8.49 -18.57 1.18
N LEU A 304 -9.43 -18.66 0.23
CA LEU A 304 -9.51 -19.72 -0.77
C LEU A 304 -8.52 -19.55 -1.93
N GLY A 305 -7.80 -18.42 -1.99
CA GLY A 305 -6.84 -18.09 -3.03
C GLY A 305 -7.46 -17.56 -4.33
N ILE A 306 -8.70 -17.08 -4.27
CA ILE A 306 -9.46 -16.60 -5.41
C ILE A 306 -9.71 -15.09 -5.27
N GLY A 307 -9.70 -14.37 -6.38
CA GLY A 307 -10.25 -13.01 -6.45
C GLY A 307 -9.36 -11.89 -5.91
N PHE A 308 -8.06 -12.08 -5.70
CA PHE A 308 -7.14 -11.02 -5.22
C PHE A 308 -7.19 -9.70 -6.02
N GLN A 309 -7.62 -9.76 -7.29
CA GLN A 309 -7.80 -8.60 -8.16
C GLN A 309 -8.73 -7.52 -7.59
N TRP A 310 -9.64 -7.86 -6.67
CA TRP A 310 -10.53 -6.85 -6.08
C TRP A 310 -9.75 -5.79 -5.29
N MET A 311 -8.56 -6.11 -4.74
CA MET A 311 -7.71 -5.17 -4.01
C MET A 311 -7.20 -4.02 -4.89
N ASP A 312 -7.09 -4.25 -6.20
CA ASP A 312 -6.69 -3.23 -7.17
C ASP A 312 -7.79 -2.19 -7.41
N TYR A 313 -9.04 -2.54 -7.10
CA TYR A 313 -10.23 -1.70 -7.30
C TYR A 313 -10.68 -0.95 -6.02
N GLU A 314 -9.82 -0.82 -5.02
CA GLU A 314 -10.14 -0.02 -3.84
C GLU A 314 -10.29 1.47 -4.20
N VAL A 315 -11.38 2.10 -3.77
CA VAL A 315 -11.70 3.52 -4.09
C VAL A 315 -10.60 4.51 -3.65
N PHE A 316 -9.71 4.10 -2.74
CA PHE A 316 -8.58 4.91 -2.32
C PHE A 316 -7.60 5.21 -3.46
N SER A 317 -7.41 4.29 -4.41
CA SER A 317 -6.51 4.52 -5.54
C SER A 317 -7.00 5.62 -6.48
N ALA A 318 -8.29 6.00 -6.45
CA ALA A 318 -8.83 7.11 -7.21
C ALA A 318 -8.24 8.49 -6.84
N PHE A 319 -7.56 8.63 -5.69
CA PHE A 319 -6.78 9.83 -5.37
C PHE A 319 -5.57 10.01 -6.29
N ILE A 320 -5.13 8.94 -6.97
CA ILE A 320 -3.99 8.93 -7.85
C ILE A 320 -4.48 8.94 -9.30
N LEU A 321 -4.90 10.13 -9.74
CA LEU A 321 -5.66 10.31 -10.99
C LEU A 321 -4.94 9.82 -12.25
N HIS A 322 -3.60 9.86 -12.26
CA HIS A 322 -2.79 9.48 -13.42
C HIS A 322 -2.59 7.97 -13.55
N SER A 323 -2.72 7.21 -12.46
CA SER A 323 -2.39 5.78 -12.41
C SER A 323 -3.59 4.90 -12.06
N ALA A 324 -4.72 5.47 -11.63
CA ALA A 324 -5.91 4.68 -11.30
C ALA A 324 -6.65 4.22 -12.55
N SER A 325 -7.18 2.98 -12.55
CA SER A 325 -8.07 2.53 -13.62
C SER A 325 -9.29 3.42 -13.78
N ALA A 326 -9.81 3.49 -15.00
CA ALA A 326 -11.05 4.21 -15.31
C ALA A 326 -12.23 3.75 -14.43
N VAL A 327 -12.32 2.45 -14.13
CA VAL A 327 -13.35 1.88 -13.25
C VAL A 327 -13.27 2.49 -11.85
N VAL A 328 -12.07 2.58 -11.27
CA VAL A 328 -11.88 3.15 -9.93
C VAL A 328 -12.16 4.66 -9.93
N LEU A 329 -11.76 5.38 -10.97
CA LEU A 329 -12.07 6.80 -11.10
C LEU A 329 -13.59 7.06 -11.14
N VAL A 330 -14.34 6.26 -11.91
CA VAL A 330 -15.81 6.35 -11.96
C VAL A 330 -16.42 6.06 -10.58
N LEU A 331 -15.96 5.00 -9.89
CA LEU A 331 -16.42 4.70 -8.53
C LEU A 331 -16.09 5.84 -7.55
N GLY A 332 -14.90 6.45 -7.68
CA GLY A 332 -14.49 7.61 -6.90
C GLY A 332 -15.42 8.81 -7.10
N VAL A 333 -15.75 9.13 -8.36
CA VAL A 333 -16.71 10.19 -8.69
C VAL A 333 -18.09 9.91 -8.10
N ILE A 334 -18.60 8.67 -8.21
CA ILE A 334 -19.87 8.26 -7.61
C ILE A 334 -19.84 8.49 -6.09
N VAL A 335 -18.75 8.08 -5.42
CA VAL A 335 -18.59 8.27 -3.97
C VAL A 335 -18.55 9.76 -3.61
N VAL A 336 -17.84 10.59 -4.37
CA VAL A 336 -17.79 12.06 -4.18
C VAL A 336 -19.19 12.68 -4.27
N ILE A 337 -19.95 12.34 -5.32
CA ILE A 337 -21.32 12.83 -5.51
C ILE A 337 -22.22 12.40 -4.35
N LEU A 338 -22.19 11.11 -3.99
CA LEU A 338 -22.99 10.59 -2.88
C LEU A 338 -22.64 11.24 -1.54
N SER A 339 -21.38 11.62 -1.34
CA SER A 339 -20.90 12.21 -0.08
C SER A 339 -21.45 13.60 0.21
N VAL A 340 -21.97 14.29 -0.81
CA VAL A 340 -22.69 15.55 -0.64
C VAL A 340 -24.04 15.34 0.06
N PHE A 341 -24.69 14.20 -0.18
CA PHE A 341 -26.06 13.93 0.32
C PHE A 341 -26.08 12.98 1.53
N VAL A 342 -25.15 12.02 1.56
CA VAL A 342 -25.03 10.98 2.57
C VAL A 342 -23.71 11.16 3.30
N PRO A 343 -23.66 11.19 4.64
CA PRO A 343 -22.40 11.26 5.35
C PRO A 343 -21.63 9.93 5.24
N HIS A 344 -20.41 9.98 4.71
CA HIS A 344 -19.45 8.86 4.64
C HIS A 344 -19.99 7.60 3.93
N PRO A 345 -20.59 7.71 2.73
CA PRO A 345 -21.27 6.59 2.08
C PRO A 345 -20.34 5.40 1.86
N TYR A 346 -19.12 5.63 1.39
CA TYR A 346 -18.15 4.56 1.14
C TYR A 346 -17.63 3.96 2.45
N CYS A 347 -17.12 4.80 3.37
CA CYS A 347 -16.56 4.32 4.64
C CYS A 347 -17.60 3.61 5.52
N ARG A 348 -18.88 3.99 5.42
CA ARG A 348 -19.96 3.42 6.22
C ARG A 348 -20.55 2.14 5.64
N PHE A 349 -20.65 2.02 4.31
CA PHE A 349 -21.45 0.97 3.68
C PHE A 349 -20.69 0.04 2.73
N VAL A 350 -19.45 0.36 2.35
CA VAL A 350 -18.74 -0.42 1.32
C VAL A 350 -17.31 -0.78 1.74
N CYS A 351 -16.58 0.16 2.33
CA CYS A 351 -15.14 0.06 2.59
C CYS A 351 -14.71 -1.20 3.38
N PRO A 352 -14.02 -2.17 2.74
CA PRO A 352 -13.54 -3.39 3.41
C PRO A 352 -12.50 -3.09 4.49
N THR A 353 -11.56 -2.18 4.23
CA THR A 353 -10.50 -1.77 5.18
C THR A 353 -11.09 -1.17 6.46
N GLY A 354 -12.17 -0.38 6.31
CA GLY A 354 -12.92 0.16 7.43
C GLY A 354 -13.61 -0.93 8.25
N THR A 355 -14.10 -1.99 7.60
CA THR A 355 -14.71 -3.14 8.28
C THR A 355 -13.66 -3.96 9.05
N LEU A 356 -12.48 -4.20 8.45
CA LEU A 356 -11.37 -4.87 9.12
C LEU A 356 -11.02 -4.15 10.44
N PHE A 357 -10.84 -2.83 10.39
CA PHE A 357 -10.59 -2.03 11.59
C PHE A 357 -11.76 -2.09 12.57
N LYS A 358 -13.01 -1.98 12.10
CA LYS A 358 -14.18 -2.05 12.97
C LYS A 358 -14.25 -3.38 13.75
N ILE A 359 -13.92 -4.50 13.11
CA ILE A 359 -13.93 -5.84 13.71
C ILE A 359 -12.88 -5.93 14.82
N VAL A 360 -11.65 -5.50 14.55
CA VAL A 360 -10.56 -5.49 15.55
C VAL A 360 -10.91 -4.61 16.75
N GLN A 361 -11.50 -3.45 16.49
CA GLN A 361 -11.75 -2.44 17.53
C GLN A 361 -13.01 -2.71 18.35
N ASN A 362 -13.98 -3.41 17.79
CA ASN A 362 -15.26 -3.66 18.43
C ASN A 362 -15.79 -5.04 18.06
N PRO A 363 -15.15 -6.12 18.54
CA PRO A 363 -15.67 -7.46 18.35
C PRO A 363 -17.09 -7.52 18.87
N LYS A 364 -18.03 -7.86 17.97
CA LYS A 364 -19.40 -8.18 18.38
C LYS A 364 -19.31 -9.43 19.26
N ALA A 365 -20.05 -9.42 20.37
CA ALA A 365 -20.17 -10.57 21.27
C ALA A 365 -20.90 -11.69 20.55
#